data_AF-A0A2E5ET77-F1
#
_entry.id   AF-A0A2E5ET77-F1
#
_cell.length_a   1.000
_cell.length_b   1.000
_cell.length_c   1.000
_cell.angle_alpha   90.00
_cell.angle_beta   90.00
_cell.angle_gamma   90.00
#
_symmetry.space_group_name_H-M   'P 1'
#
loop_
_entity.id
_entity.type
_entity.pdbx_description
1 polymer ?
#
loop_
_entity_poly.entity_id
_entity_poly.type
_entity_poly.pdbx_seq_one_letter_code
_entity_poly.pdbx_strand_id
1 'polypeptide(L)'
;MFASAAREVVFSNPEAVRIIQRDFIPVALKAALVNNPPSGPEGRLYAEIGRTKPAPQGICVANSSGKALAWALSFNTDDQIPEFLKHAQSLFRESPDASRPVTTERYRQFPWQRLSDVSDSGRKLSIVSHTNGERCLGTPAVVPGTLVGRIIGRALDKDGNPLADTLRQEHYMEARMEIAPAIQKELVRAVQNASADEILVPDSLTRAIIEPAYLGQLDVNPRAPNPGGINERFDYVMLATKEVTESGIRLRITGESGIAGGQQTNPRVRTDGRQWEHQVMLGWQGYVDIADDRITRIVMLAKGRERLRWGNRNLLNTTEPAAAHLMAGHAIDLNCGVRYGLICELASKSEVVEASE
;
A
#
# COMPACT_ATOMS: atom_id res chain seq x y z
N MET A 1 -0.94 -2.27 -13.64
CA MET A 1 -1.85 -1.78 -12.59
C MET A 1 -2.69 -2.92 -12.08
N PHE A 2 -2.83 -3.02 -10.76
CA PHE A 2 -3.54 -4.11 -10.10
C PHE A 2 -4.63 -3.55 -9.19
N ALA A 3 -5.86 -4.07 -9.32
CA ALA A 3 -6.81 -4.00 -8.22
C ALA A 3 -6.41 -5.07 -7.20
N SER A 4 -6.41 -4.75 -5.90
CA SER A 4 -5.90 -5.56 -4.77
C SER A 4 -5.84 -7.08 -5.03
N ALA A 5 -6.97 -7.74 -5.24
CA ALA A 5 -7.04 -9.20 -5.47
C ALA A 5 -6.20 -9.73 -6.65
N ALA A 6 -6.12 -8.99 -7.76
CA ALA A 6 -5.35 -9.36 -8.95
C ALA A 6 -3.83 -9.23 -8.71
N ARG A 7 -3.43 -8.40 -7.75
CA ARG A 7 -2.02 -8.22 -7.36
C ARG A 7 -1.45 -9.54 -6.87
N GLU A 8 -2.12 -10.20 -5.93
CA GLU A 8 -1.61 -11.43 -5.30
C GLU A 8 -1.30 -12.51 -6.31
N VAL A 9 -2.23 -12.78 -7.20
CA VAL A 9 -2.09 -13.81 -8.21
C VAL A 9 -0.88 -13.51 -9.11
N VAL A 10 -0.66 -12.25 -9.47
CA VAL A 10 0.47 -11.84 -10.31
C VAL A 10 1.79 -11.90 -9.57
N PHE A 11 1.87 -11.36 -8.35
CA PHE A 11 3.10 -11.33 -7.58
C PHE A 11 3.45 -12.68 -6.95
N SER A 12 2.52 -13.65 -6.94
CA SER A 12 2.82 -15.05 -6.60
C SER A 12 3.67 -15.78 -7.65
N ASN A 13 3.77 -15.24 -8.88
CA ASN A 13 4.59 -15.81 -9.95
C ASN A 13 5.99 -15.14 -9.98
N PRO A 14 7.09 -15.85 -9.65
CA PRO A 14 8.43 -15.25 -9.59
C PRO A 14 8.96 -14.70 -10.92
N GLU A 15 8.55 -15.25 -12.07
CA GLU A 15 8.90 -14.71 -13.39
C GLU A 15 8.18 -13.38 -13.62
N ALA A 16 6.90 -13.29 -13.26
CA ALA A 16 6.14 -12.04 -13.37
C ALA A 16 6.77 -10.94 -12.50
N VAL A 17 7.17 -11.26 -11.26
CA VAL A 17 7.89 -10.33 -10.37
C VAL A 17 9.18 -9.81 -11.04
N ARG A 18 10.00 -10.71 -11.59
CA ARG A 18 11.25 -10.32 -12.26
C ARG A 18 11.01 -9.41 -13.46
N ILE A 19 10.01 -9.69 -14.29
CA ILE A 19 9.65 -8.84 -15.43
C ILE A 19 9.16 -7.47 -14.94
N ILE A 20 8.27 -7.44 -13.95
CA ILE A 20 7.71 -6.20 -13.41
C ILE A 20 8.81 -5.31 -12.84
N GLN A 21 9.70 -5.85 -12.00
CA GLN A 21 10.78 -5.08 -11.38
C GLN A 21 11.76 -4.51 -12.42
N ARG A 22 11.98 -5.22 -13.54
CA ARG A 22 12.91 -4.78 -14.58
C ARG A 22 12.30 -3.73 -15.51
N ASP A 23 11.06 -3.94 -15.93
CA ASP A 23 10.51 -3.26 -17.11
C ASP A 23 9.25 -2.42 -16.83
N PHE A 24 8.72 -2.44 -15.59
CA PHE A 24 7.44 -1.81 -15.26
C PHE A 24 7.49 -1.02 -13.95
N ILE A 25 6.56 -0.08 -13.82
CA ILE A 25 6.25 0.59 -12.55
C ILE A 25 4.91 0.04 -12.06
N PRO A 26 4.88 -0.82 -11.02
CA PRO A 26 3.63 -1.34 -10.49
C PRO A 26 2.88 -0.26 -9.73
N VAL A 27 1.61 -0.09 -10.05
CA VAL A 27 0.69 0.85 -9.38
C VAL A 27 -0.58 0.10 -9.01
N ALA A 28 -1.01 0.14 -7.74
CA ALA A 28 -2.35 -0.28 -7.37
C ALA A 28 -3.28 0.93 -7.29
N LEU A 29 -4.47 0.78 -7.86
CA LEU A 29 -5.50 1.82 -7.83
C LEU A 29 -6.72 1.31 -7.10
N LYS A 30 -7.33 2.18 -6.29
CA LYS A 30 -8.64 1.92 -5.69
C LYS A 30 -9.71 1.96 -6.78
N ALA A 31 -10.44 0.86 -6.97
CA ALA A 31 -11.48 0.76 -8.00
C ALA A 31 -12.53 1.88 -7.92
N ALA A 32 -12.84 2.35 -6.71
CA ALA A 32 -13.73 3.48 -6.46
C ALA A 32 -13.25 4.78 -7.10
N LEU A 33 -11.94 5.06 -7.06
CA LEU A 33 -11.35 6.26 -7.68
C LEU A 33 -11.29 6.15 -9.21
N VAL A 34 -11.15 4.94 -9.76
CA VAL A 34 -11.26 4.74 -11.22
C VAL A 34 -12.70 4.94 -11.70
N ASN A 35 -13.69 4.56 -10.87
CA ASN A 35 -15.11 4.77 -11.19
C ASN A 35 -15.54 6.23 -11.01
N ASN A 36 -14.95 6.94 -10.05
CA ASN A 36 -15.20 8.35 -9.77
C ASN A 36 -13.87 9.11 -9.73
N PRO A 37 -13.29 9.43 -10.90
CA PRO A 37 -11.98 10.08 -10.96
C PRO A 37 -12.02 11.45 -10.27
N PRO A 38 -11.05 11.76 -9.38
CA PRO A 38 -10.93 13.10 -8.81
C PRO A 38 -10.57 14.12 -9.90
N SER A 39 -10.48 15.40 -9.56
CA SER A 39 -9.93 16.42 -10.46
C SER A 39 -8.39 16.31 -10.54
N GLY A 40 -7.79 17.02 -11.51
CA GLY A 40 -6.34 17.12 -11.64
C GLY A 40 -5.67 16.02 -12.48
N PRO A 41 -4.32 16.01 -12.55
CA PRO A 41 -3.56 15.11 -13.43
C PRO A 41 -3.81 13.62 -13.16
N GLU A 42 -3.84 13.21 -11.90
CA GLU A 42 -4.12 11.82 -11.50
C GLU A 42 -5.54 11.39 -11.86
N GLY A 43 -6.52 12.26 -11.61
CA GLY A 43 -7.90 12.03 -12.03
C GLY A 43 -8.07 11.85 -13.54
N ARG A 44 -7.32 12.58 -14.36
CA ARG A 44 -7.34 12.40 -15.82
C ARG A 44 -6.77 11.03 -16.23
N LEU A 45 -5.72 10.57 -15.55
CA LEU A 45 -5.21 9.20 -15.74
C LEU A 45 -6.29 8.18 -15.38
N TYR A 46 -6.93 8.32 -14.22
CA TYR A 46 -7.99 7.42 -13.76
C TYR A 46 -9.19 7.40 -14.71
N ALA A 47 -9.56 8.53 -15.28
CA ALA A 47 -10.62 8.63 -16.28
C ALA A 47 -10.27 7.89 -17.59
N GLU A 48 -9.02 8.00 -18.07
CA GLU A 48 -8.58 7.27 -19.27
C GLU A 48 -8.55 5.76 -19.04
N ILE A 49 -8.10 5.33 -17.86
CA ILE A 49 -8.17 3.93 -17.42
C ILE A 49 -9.63 3.48 -17.34
N GLY A 50 -10.50 4.26 -16.69
CA GLY A 50 -11.92 3.97 -16.53
C GLY A 50 -12.66 3.83 -17.86
N ARG A 51 -12.32 4.65 -18.85
CA ARG A 51 -12.88 4.59 -20.21
C ARG A 51 -12.58 3.26 -20.92
N THR A 52 -11.40 2.71 -20.72
CA THR A 52 -10.95 1.48 -21.40
C THR A 52 -11.25 0.21 -20.61
N LYS A 53 -11.53 0.37 -19.31
CA LYS A 53 -11.73 -0.72 -18.36
C LYS A 53 -12.91 -1.63 -18.74
N PRO A 54 -12.71 -2.94 -18.92
CA PRO A 54 -13.79 -3.88 -19.21
C PRO A 54 -14.55 -4.34 -17.95
N ALA A 55 -13.91 -4.34 -16.77
CA ALA A 55 -14.54 -4.69 -15.49
C ALA A 55 -13.81 -4.00 -14.32
N PRO A 56 -14.43 -3.86 -13.12
CA PRO A 56 -13.84 -3.14 -11.99
C PRO A 56 -12.46 -3.63 -11.53
N GLN A 57 -12.13 -4.89 -11.77
CA GLN A 57 -10.87 -5.54 -11.40
C GLN A 57 -10.21 -6.15 -12.65
N GLY A 58 -8.89 -6.19 -12.67
CA GLY A 58 -8.10 -6.74 -13.77
C GLY A 58 -6.69 -6.16 -13.78
N ILE A 59 -5.90 -6.53 -14.79
CA ILE A 59 -4.57 -5.97 -15.03
C ILE A 59 -4.64 -5.03 -16.22
N CYS A 60 -4.25 -3.78 -15.99
CA CYS A 60 -4.07 -2.77 -17.04
C CYS A 60 -2.58 -2.44 -17.18
N VAL A 61 -2.08 -2.39 -18.41
CA VAL A 61 -0.78 -1.80 -18.74
C VAL A 61 -1.03 -0.50 -19.50
N ALA A 62 -0.35 0.57 -19.10
CA ALA A 62 -0.43 1.86 -19.77
C ALA A 62 0.96 2.31 -20.22
N ASN A 63 1.01 3.13 -21.27
CA ASN A 63 2.26 3.71 -21.75
C ASN A 63 2.66 4.97 -20.99
N SER A 64 3.77 5.61 -21.41
CA SER A 64 4.35 6.79 -20.76
C SER A 64 3.47 8.03 -20.80
N SER A 65 2.43 8.04 -21.65
CA SER A 65 1.40 9.08 -21.74
C SER A 65 0.10 8.69 -21.03
N GLY A 66 0.11 7.63 -20.22
CA GLY A 66 -1.05 7.16 -19.47
C GLY A 66 -2.16 6.53 -20.33
N LYS A 67 -1.85 6.17 -21.59
CA LYS A 67 -2.79 5.46 -22.46
C LYS A 67 -2.76 3.98 -22.15
N ALA A 68 -3.93 3.39 -21.91
CA ALA A 68 -4.04 1.94 -21.71
C ALA A 68 -3.70 1.22 -23.02
N LEU A 69 -2.74 0.29 -22.95
CA LEU A 69 -2.31 -0.56 -24.06
C LEU A 69 -3.10 -1.86 -24.09
N ALA A 70 -3.23 -2.51 -22.93
CA ALA A 70 -3.91 -3.80 -22.82
C ALA A 70 -4.58 -4.00 -21.45
N TRP A 71 -5.70 -4.72 -21.47
CA TRP A 71 -6.42 -5.20 -20.30
C TRP A 71 -6.58 -6.72 -20.31
N ALA A 72 -6.32 -7.37 -19.18
CA ALA A 72 -6.67 -8.78 -18.95
C ALA A 72 -7.49 -8.93 -17.66
N LEU A 73 -8.63 -9.63 -17.74
CA LEU A 73 -9.49 -9.91 -16.58
C LEU A 73 -9.17 -11.26 -15.90
N SER A 74 -8.58 -12.20 -16.64
CA SER A 74 -8.18 -13.52 -16.16
C SER A 74 -7.22 -14.18 -17.15
N PHE A 75 -6.68 -15.34 -16.78
CA PHE A 75 -5.84 -16.19 -17.61
C PHE A 75 -6.28 -17.65 -17.50
N ASN A 76 -5.88 -18.52 -18.42
CA ASN A 76 -6.13 -19.97 -18.30
C ASN A 76 -5.06 -20.68 -17.48
N THR A 77 -3.85 -20.11 -17.38
CA THR A 77 -2.71 -20.67 -16.67
C THR A 77 -1.87 -19.54 -16.05
N ASP A 78 -1.08 -19.86 -15.03
CA ASP A 78 -0.23 -18.88 -14.36
C ASP A 78 0.93 -18.40 -15.27
N ASP A 79 1.37 -19.23 -16.22
CA ASP A 79 2.43 -18.91 -17.19
C ASP A 79 2.02 -17.83 -18.20
N GLN A 80 0.72 -17.64 -18.39
CA GLN A 80 0.20 -16.58 -19.27
C GLN A 80 0.33 -15.18 -18.68
N ILE A 81 0.60 -15.04 -17.38
CA ILE A 81 0.85 -13.73 -16.76
C ILE A 81 2.15 -13.12 -17.31
N PRO A 82 3.32 -13.81 -17.24
CA PRO A 82 4.52 -13.38 -17.95
C PRO A 82 4.34 -13.13 -19.45
N GLU A 83 3.57 -13.97 -20.15
CA GLU A 83 3.29 -13.79 -21.58
C GLU A 83 2.53 -12.49 -21.86
N PHE A 84 1.51 -12.18 -21.04
CA PHE A 84 0.78 -10.93 -21.14
C PHE A 84 1.66 -9.71 -20.89
N LEU A 85 2.57 -9.78 -19.91
CA LEU A 85 3.54 -8.70 -19.67
C LEU A 85 4.46 -8.49 -20.87
N LYS A 86 4.97 -9.57 -21.48
CA LYS A 86 5.80 -9.51 -22.70
C LYS A 86 5.00 -8.97 -23.89
N HIS A 87 3.75 -9.37 -24.04
CA HIS A 87 2.84 -8.81 -25.05
C HIS A 87 2.66 -7.30 -24.89
N ALA A 88 2.38 -6.86 -23.66
CA ALA A 88 2.23 -5.45 -23.37
C ALA A 88 3.51 -4.63 -23.60
N GLN A 89 4.69 -5.23 -23.42
CA GLN A 89 5.96 -4.60 -23.82
C GLN A 89 6.06 -4.42 -25.33
N SER A 90 5.60 -5.40 -26.13
CA SER A 90 5.55 -5.24 -27.59
C SER A 90 4.66 -4.06 -27.98
N LEU A 91 3.45 -4.00 -27.40
CA LEU A 91 2.53 -2.87 -27.61
C LEU A 91 3.16 -1.53 -27.18
N PHE A 92 3.92 -1.52 -26.08
CA PHE A 92 4.62 -0.32 -25.65
C PHE A 92 5.71 0.11 -26.64
N ARG A 93 6.45 -0.82 -27.26
CA ARG A 93 7.45 -0.46 -28.28
C ARG A 93 6.80 0.15 -29.53
N GLU A 94 5.61 -0.31 -29.88
CA GLU A 94 4.84 0.22 -31.01
C GLU A 94 4.18 1.57 -30.70
N SER A 95 3.75 1.76 -29.45
CA SER A 95 3.04 2.95 -28.97
C SER A 95 3.58 3.41 -27.60
N PRO A 96 4.83 3.90 -27.53
CA PRO A 96 5.48 4.24 -26.27
C PRO A 96 4.83 5.44 -25.57
N ASP A 97 4.17 6.29 -26.34
CA ASP A 97 3.51 7.52 -25.92
C ASP A 97 2.19 7.74 -26.71
N ALA A 98 1.59 8.92 -26.58
CA ALA A 98 0.39 9.32 -27.33
C ALA A 98 0.71 10.13 -28.60
N SER A 99 1.87 9.91 -29.25
CA SER A 99 2.22 10.56 -30.53
C SER A 99 1.34 10.07 -31.69
N ARG A 100 0.83 8.84 -31.59
CA ARG A 100 -0.12 8.22 -32.53
C ARG A 100 -1.37 7.73 -31.77
N PRO A 101 -2.51 7.51 -32.44
CA PRO A 101 -3.68 6.91 -31.81
C PRO A 101 -3.33 5.55 -31.21
N VAL A 102 -3.62 5.36 -29.92
CA VAL A 102 -3.39 4.10 -29.19
C VAL A 102 -4.69 3.32 -29.07
N THR A 103 -4.76 2.16 -29.70
CA THR A 103 -5.88 1.23 -29.53
C THR A 103 -5.63 0.37 -28.31
N THR A 104 -6.60 0.32 -27.40
CA THR A 104 -6.50 -0.52 -26.22
C THR A 104 -7.06 -1.91 -26.52
N GLU A 105 -6.22 -2.93 -26.40
CA GLU A 105 -6.63 -4.32 -26.49
C GLU A 105 -7.27 -4.79 -25.18
N ARG A 106 -8.32 -5.61 -25.25
CA ARG A 106 -9.02 -6.08 -24.06
C ARG A 106 -9.28 -7.58 -24.12
N TYR A 107 -9.06 -8.26 -23.01
CA TYR A 107 -9.20 -9.69 -22.89
C TYR A 107 -10.05 -10.04 -21.68
N ARG A 108 -11.12 -10.80 -21.89
CA ARG A 108 -11.82 -11.49 -20.80
C ARG A 108 -10.91 -12.55 -20.21
N GLN A 109 -10.21 -13.28 -21.07
CA GLN A 109 -9.21 -14.26 -20.69
C GLN A 109 -8.09 -14.23 -21.73
N PHE A 110 -6.89 -13.81 -21.31
CA PHE A 110 -5.77 -13.69 -22.24
C PHE A 110 -5.14 -15.06 -22.54
N PRO A 111 -4.69 -15.33 -23.78
CA PRO A 111 -4.86 -14.51 -24.99
C PRO A 111 -6.13 -14.83 -25.79
N TRP A 112 -6.87 -15.88 -25.44
CA TRP A 112 -7.85 -16.51 -26.33
C TRP A 112 -9.23 -15.86 -26.38
N GLN A 113 -9.69 -15.24 -25.28
CA GLN A 113 -11.00 -14.60 -25.20
C GLN A 113 -10.88 -13.08 -25.28
N ARG A 114 -10.71 -12.57 -26.51
CA ARG A 114 -10.64 -11.14 -26.80
C ARG A 114 -12.03 -10.49 -26.66
N LEU A 115 -12.06 -9.30 -26.08
CA LEU A 115 -13.20 -8.38 -26.07
C LEU A 115 -13.01 -7.34 -27.17
N SER A 116 -14.06 -6.62 -27.54
CA SER A 116 -13.93 -5.52 -28.52
C SER A 116 -12.85 -4.55 -28.06
N ASP A 117 -11.96 -4.15 -28.96
CA ASP A 117 -10.96 -3.13 -28.65
C ASP A 117 -11.61 -1.78 -28.38
N VAL A 118 -10.87 -0.88 -27.76
CA VAL A 118 -11.32 0.49 -27.52
C VAL A 118 -10.38 1.44 -28.26
N SER A 119 -10.94 2.18 -29.21
CA SER A 119 -10.18 3.18 -29.96
C SER A 119 -9.67 4.30 -29.06
N ASP A 120 -8.61 4.98 -29.52
CA ASP A 120 -8.04 6.12 -28.82
C ASP A 120 -9.08 7.25 -28.62
N SER A 121 -8.99 7.94 -27.48
CA SER A 121 -9.84 9.09 -27.19
C SER A 121 -9.39 10.39 -27.87
N GLY A 122 -8.23 10.40 -28.55
CA GLY A 122 -7.58 11.60 -29.07
C GLY A 122 -6.97 12.50 -27.99
N ARG A 123 -7.25 12.22 -26.71
CA ARG A 123 -6.80 13.05 -25.58
C ARG A 123 -5.37 12.70 -25.21
N LYS A 124 -4.46 13.68 -25.21
CA LYS A 124 -3.12 13.52 -24.65
C LYS A 124 -3.14 13.87 -23.17
N LEU A 125 -2.69 12.95 -22.32
CA LEU A 125 -2.46 13.26 -20.91
C LEU A 125 -1.10 13.92 -20.80
N SER A 126 -1.07 15.18 -20.33
CA SER A 126 0.18 15.83 -19.96
C SER A 126 0.66 15.22 -18.65
N ILE A 127 1.58 14.26 -18.77
CA ILE A 127 2.33 13.72 -17.63
C ILE A 127 3.54 14.62 -17.46
N VAL A 128 3.55 15.37 -16.37
CA VAL A 128 4.62 16.33 -16.07
C VAL A 128 5.83 15.53 -15.60
N SER A 129 6.94 15.64 -16.32
CA SER A 129 8.25 15.17 -15.87
C SER A 129 8.86 16.17 -14.90
N HIS A 130 9.62 15.68 -13.93
CA HIS A 130 10.48 16.49 -13.08
C HIS A 130 11.91 15.96 -13.18
N THR A 131 12.91 16.80 -12.95
CA THR A 131 14.31 16.38 -12.91
C THR A 131 14.64 15.71 -11.58
N ASN A 132 15.80 15.03 -11.52
CA ASN A 132 16.28 14.44 -10.27
C ASN A 132 16.54 15.55 -9.24
N GLY A 133 15.88 15.46 -8.08
CA GLY A 133 15.97 16.45 -7.00
C GLY A 133 14.82 17.46 -6.99
N GLU A 134 14.05 17.58 -8.08
CA GLU A 134 12.79 18.31 -8.09
C GLU A 134 11.67 17.50 -7.41
N ARG A 135 10.71 18.21 -6.82
CA ARG A 135 9.55 17.59 -6.20
C ARG A 135 8.72 16.84 -7.25
N CYS A 136 8.50 15.55 -7.01
CA CYS A 136 7.56 14.78 -7.80
C CYS A 136 6.13 15.26 -7.51
N LEU A 137 5.41 15.73 -8.54
CA LEU A 137 4.00 16.13 -8.40
C LEU A 137 3.08 14.97 -7.99
N GLY A 138 3.50 13.73 -8.24
CA GLY A 138 2.82 12.52 -7.76
C GLY A 138 3.06 12.23 -6.27
N THR A 139 3.98 12.94 -5.61
CA THR A 139 4.20 12.82 -4.16
C THR A 139 3.31 13.83 -3.42
N PRO A 140 2.48 13.39 -2.46
CA PRO A 140 1.70 14.29 -1.62
C PRO A 140 2.56 15.40 -1.03
N ALA A 141 2.06 16.64 -1.08
CA ALA A 141 2.73 17.77 -0.44
C ALA A 141 2.75 17.53 1.07
N VAL A 142 3.93 17.65 1.69
CA VAL A 142 4.02 17.61 3.15
C VAL A 142 4.19 19.01 3.70
N VAL A 143 3.54 19.27 4.83
CA VAL A 143 3.62 20.56 5.53
C VAL A 143 5.05 20.74 6.08
N PRO A 144 5.64 21.95 6.01
CA PRO A 144 6.94 22.22 6.62
C PRO A 144 7.01 21.77 8.08
N GLY A 145 8.10 21.08 8.46
CA GLY A 145 8.26 20.53 9.81
C GLY A 145 7.64 19.15 10.03
N THR A 146 6.96 18.57 9.04
CA THR A 146 6.45 17.18 9.11
C THR A 146 7.62 16.20 9.17
N LEU A 147 7.53 15.20 10.04
CA LEU A 147 8.41 14.03 9.95
C LEU A 147 7.79 13.03 8.98
N VAL A 148 8.59 12.56 8.04
CA VAL A 148 8.21 11.50 7.12
C VAL A 148 8.84 10.21 7.61
N GLY A 149 7.97 9.27 7.92
CA GLY A 149 8.34 7.93 8.37
C GLY A 149 8.32 6.92 7.24
N ARG A 150 9.19 5.92 7.37
CA ARG A 150 9.09 4.69 6.59
C ARG A 150 8.89 3.49 7.48
N ILE A 151 7.93 2.64 7.13
CA ILE A 151 7.82 1.31 7.70
C ILE A 151 8.69 0.37 6.89
N ILE A 152 9.59 -0.28 7.60
CA ILE A 152 10.47 -1.32 7.10
C ILE A 152 9.84 -2.64 7.52
N GLY A 153 9.17 -3.27 6.56
CA GLY A 153 8.57 -4.58 6.73
C GLY A 153 9.59 -5.69 6.52
N ARG A 154 9.81 -6.45 7.60
CA ARG A 154 10.07 -7.91 7.60
C ARG A 154 11.49 -8.40 7.27
N ALA A 155 12.32 -8.33 8.31
CA ALA A 155 13.52 -9.12 8.63
C ALA A 155 14.41 -9.58 7.46
N LEU A 156 15.42 -8.78 7.22
CA LEU A 156 16.63 -9.20 6.54
C LEU A 156 17.51 -9.97 7.53
N ASP A 157 18.29 -10.92 7.05
CA ASP A 157 19.41 -11.46 7.80
C ASP A 157 20.48 -10.37 8.04
N LYS A 158 21.54 -10.75 8.75
CA LYS A 158 22.67 -9.86 9.05
C LYS A 158 23.41 -9.33 7.81
N ASP A 159 23.18 -9.94 6.65
CA ASP A 159 23.81 -9.62 5.36
C ASP A 159 22.84 -8.84 4.44
N GLY A 160 21.64 -8.53 4.92
CA GLY A 160 20.65 -7.77 4.17
C GLY A 160 19.75 -8.60 3.25
N ASN A 161 19.74 -9.93 3.35
CA ASN A 161 18.88 -10.81 2.54
C ASN A 161 17.55 -11.11 3.24
N PRO A 162 16.42 -11.23 2.51
CA PRO A 162 15.16 -11.65 3.10
C PRO A 162 15.28 -13.02 3.80
N LEU A 163 14.85 -13.13 5.07
CA LEU A 163 14.80 -14.42 5.75
C LEU A 163 13.79 -15.34 5.03
N ALA A 164 14.16 -16.61 4.82
CA ALA A 164 13.44 -17.58 3.99
C ALA A 164 11.96 -17.80 4.37
N ASP A 165 11.60 -17.49 5.61
CA ASP A 165 10.28 -17.73 6.19
C ASP A 165 9.38 -16.48 6.15
N THR A 166 9.79 -15.44 5.41
CA THR A 166 9.19 -14.10 5.46
C THR A 166 8.63 -13.69 4.11
N LEU A 167 7.33 -13.37 4.04
CA LEU A 167 6.68 -12.89 2.82
C LEU A 167 7.30 -11.56 2.36
N ARG A 168 7.57 -11.47 1.04
CA ARG A 168 8.28 -10.36 0.41
C ARG A 168 7.50 -9.04 0.48
N GLN A 169 8.23 -7.93 0.58
CA GLN A 169 7.74 -6.55 0.72
C GLN A 169 6.87 -6.06 -0.44
N GLU A 170 6.94 -6.72 -1.60
CA GLU A 170 6.23 -6.37 -2.83
C GLU A 170 4.69 -6.42 -2.73
N HIS A 171 4.15 -6.73 -1.55
CA HIS A 171 2.71 -6.79 -1.24
C HIS A 171 2.16 -5.59 -0.44
N TYR A 172 3.00 -4.67 0.04
CA TYR A 172 2.59 -3.55 0.91
C TYR A 172 2.86 -2.20 0.24
N MET A 173 1.83 -1.37 0.05
CA MET A 173 1.96 -0.08 -0.67
C MET A 173 2.10 1.14 0.24
N GLU A 174 1.79 1.03 1.52
CA GLU A 174 1.79 2.18 2.44
C GLU A 174 3.01 2.09 3.37
N ALA A 175 4.20 2.15 2.77
CA ALA A 175 5.47 2.17 3.52
C ALA A 175 5.83 3.58 4.01
N ARG A 176 4.94 4.56 3.88
CA ARG A 176 5.17 5.97 4.25
C ARG A 176 4.11 6.42 5.25
N MET A 177 4.56 7.13 6.28
CA MET A 177 3.70 7.77 7.27
C MET A 177 4.15 9.21 7.50
N GLU A 178 3.28 10.04 8.04
CA GLU A 178 3.55 11.46 8.28
C GLU A 178 3.18 11.83 9.71
N ILE A 179 4.12 12.42 10.45
CA ILE A 179 3.87 13.02 11.76
C ILE A 179 3.82 14.53 11.59
N ALA A 180 2.60 15.05 11.47
CA ALA A 180 2.36 16.48 11.32
C ALA A 180 2.88 17.27 12.53
N PRO A 181 3.28 18.55 12.35
CA PRO A 181 3.76 19.40 13.45
C PRO A 181 2.80 19.51 14.64
N ALA A 182 1.48 19.43 14.40
CA ALA A 182 0.48 19.45 15.46
C ALA A 182 0.61 18.24 16.41
N ILE A 183 0.80 17.04 15.85
CA ILE A 183 1.00 15.80 16.62
C ILE A 183 2.30 15.88 17.43
N GLN A 184 3.38 16.42 16.84
CA GLN A 184 4.65 16.61 17.55
C GLN A 184 4.49 17.52 18.77
N LYS A 185 3.74 18.62 18.63
CA LYS A 185 3.46 19.56 19.73
C LYS A 185 2.66 18.92 20.87
N GLU A 186 1.76 17.99 20.57
CA GLU A 186 1.04 17.25 21.61
C GLU A 186 1.98 16.43 22.49
N LEU A 187 2.96 15.73 21.88
CA LEU A 187 3.98 15.00 22.64
C LEU A 187 4.84 15.95 23.46
N VAL A 188 5.33 17.04 22.87
CA VAL A 188 6.18 18.01 23.57
C VAL A 188 5.47 18.59 24.79
N ARG A 189 4.18 18.95 24.66
CA ARG A 189 3.37 19.40 25.80
C ARG A 189 3.20 18.31 26.87
N ALA A 190 2.98 17.06 26.46
CA ALA A 190 2.88 15.95 27.41
C ALA A 190 4.19 15.80 28.21
N VAL A 191 5.34 15.93 27.55
CA VAL A 191 6.68 15.88 28.19
C VAL A 191 6.93 17.06 29.12
N GLN A 192 6.51 18.27 28.75
CA GLN A 192 6.67 19.47 29.56
C GLN A 192 5.78 19.46 30.82
N ASN A 193 4.58 18.89 30.72
CA ASN A 193 3.60 18.84 31.81
C ASN A 193 3.72 17.60 32.69
N ALA A 194 4.53 16.61 32.30
CA ALA A 194 4.70 15.39 33.06
C ALA A 194 5.45 15.66 34.37
N SER A 195 4.80 15.36 35.48
CA SER A 195 5.42 15.30 36.81
C SER A 195 5.95 13.90 37.16
N ALA A 196 5.56 12.89 36.38
CA ALA A 196 5.95 11.49 36.55
C ALA A 196 7.08 11.11 35.59
N ASP A 197 7.88 10.12 36.00
CA ASP A 197 8.97 9.55 35.18
C ASP A 197 8.44 8.82 33.93
N GLU A 198 7.21 8.33 34.01
CA GLU A 198 6.48 7.67 32.93
C GLU A 198 5.41 8.59 32.35
N ILE A 199 5.43 8.74 31.03
CA ILE A 199 4.60 9.64 30.25
C ILE A 199 3.73 8.79 29.33
N LEU A 200 2.41 8.95 29.41
CA LEU A 200 1.52 8.36 28.41
C LEU A 200 1.74 9.08 27.07
N VAL A 201 2.12 8.33 26.04
CA VAL A 201 2.28 8.89 24.70
C VAL A 201 0.91 9.31 24.17
N PRO A 202 0.76 10.53 23.62
CA PRO A 202 -0.52 10.98 23.10
C PRO A 202 -1.13 10.02 22.07
N ASP A 203 -2.46 9.95 22.08
CA ASP A 203 -3.25 9.07 21.21
C ASP A 203 -2.93 9.29 19.72
N SER A 204 -2.85 10.56 19.31
CA SER A 204 -2.57 10.98 17.93
C SER A 204 -1.24 10.44 17.41
N LEU A 205 -0.18 10.53 18.23
CA LEU A 205 1.14 10.01 17.88
C LEU A 205 1.15 8.48 17.89
N THR A 206 0.54 7.87 18.91
CA THR A 206 0.46 6.40 19.01
C THR A 206 -0.22 5.81 17.77
N ARG A 207 -1.36 6.37 17.37
CA ARG A 207 -2.08 5.99 16.15
C ARG A 207 -1.23 6.16 14.89
N ALA A 208 -0.57 7.30 14.75
CA ALA A 208 0.26 7.56 13.58
C ALA A 208 1.43 6.55 13.46
N ILE A 209 1.93 6.01 14.58
CA ILE A 209 2.97 4.97 14.60
C ILE A 209 2.40 3.58 14.26
N ILE A 210 1.27 3.19 14.87
CA ILE A 210 0.78 1.80 14.78
C ILE A 210 -0.05 1.52 13.53
N GLU A 211 -0.82 2.52 13.06
CA GLU A 211 -1.78 2.30 11.97
C GLU A 211 -1.13 1.80 10.68
N PRO A 212 0.02 2.34 10.23
CA PRO A 212 0.62 1.87 9.00
C PRO A 212 1.21 0.45 9.12
N ALA A 213 1.50 -0.03 10.35
CA ALA A 213 1.91 -1.41 10.60
C ALA A 213 0.74 -2.42 10.55
N TYR A 214 -0.51 -1.92 10.63
CA TYR A 214 -1.72 -2.72 10.50
C TYR A 214 -2.24 -2.81 9.08
N LEU A 215 -1.64 -2.06 8.16
CA LEU A 215 -1.95 -2.16 6.75
C LEU A 215 -1.36 -3.49 6.27
N GLY A 216 -2.22 -4.51 6.27
CA GLY A 216 -1.91 -5.87 5.88
C GLY A 216 -1.63 -6.01 4.38
N GLN A 217 -1.49 -7.27 3.96
CA GLN A 217 -1.54 -7.64 2.55
C GLN A 217 -2.94 -7.24 2.01
N LEU A 218 -2.99 -6.51 0.89
CA LEU A 218 -4.22 -6.15 0.11
C LEU A 218 -5.07 -4.95 0.54
N ASP A 219 -4.55 -3.99 1.32
CA ASP A 219 -5.38 -2.91 1.90
C ASP A 219 -6.53 -3.48 2.76
N VAL A 220 -6.41 -4.72 3.26
CA VAL A 220 -7.33 -5.30 4.25
C VAL A 220 -7.05 -4.59 5.57
N ASN A 221 -7.60 -3.39 5.67
CA ASN A 221 -7.50 -2.56 6.84
C ASN A 221 -8.58 -3.04 7.82
N PRO A 222 -8.21 -3.64 8.97
CA PRO A 222 -9.18 -4.10 9.95
C PRO A 222 -9.86 -2.94 10.69
N ARG A 223 -9.58 -1.67 10.34
CA ARG A 223 -10.33 -0.48 10.77
C ARG A 223 -11.31 0.02 9.72
N ALA A 224 -11.07 -0.26 8.45
CA ALA A 224 -11.88 0.32 7.38
C ALA A 224 -13.30 -0.26 7.44
N PRO A 225 -14.35 0.57 7.25
CA PRO A 225 -15.72 0.10 7.15
C PRO A 225 -15.87 -0.69 5.86
N ASN A 226 -15.64 -2.00 5.94
CA ASN A 226 -15.83 -2.91 4.82
C ASN A 226 -17.30 -3.37 4.81
N PRO A 227 -17.97 -3.37 3.64
CA PRO A 227 -19.30 -3.95 3.53
C PRO A 227 -19.30 -5.41 4.03
N GLY A 228 -20.11 -5.71 5.05
CA GLY A 228 -20.18 -7.03 5.67
C GLY A 228 -19.00 -7.39 6.59
N GLY A 229 -18.22 -6.40 7.04
CA GLY A 229 -17.15 -6.54 8.02
C GLY A 229 -17.49 -5.93 9.39
N ILE A 230 -16.85 -6.44 10.44
CA ILE A 230 -16.87 -5.82 11.76
C ILE A 230 -15.43 -5.61 12.27
N ASN A 231 -15.23 -4.52 13.01
CA ASN A 231 -14.01 -4.31 13.78
C ASN A 231 -14.27 -4.92 15.17
N GLU A 232 -13.52 -5.94 15.53
CA GLU A 232 -13.73 -6.72 16.76
C GLU A 232 -12.88 -6.18 17.91
N ARG A 233 -11.71 -5.63 17.60
CA ARG A 233 -10.74 -5.17 18.58
C ARG A 233 -9.91 -4.02 18.02
N PHE A 234 -9.70 -2.98 18.84
CA PHE A 234 -8.73 -1.93 18.57
C PHE A 234 -8.29 -1.31 19.90
N ASP A 235 -7.13 -1.72 20.38
CA ASP A 235 -6.55 -1.31 21.65
C ASP A 235 -5.05 -1.10 21.48
N TYR A 236 -4.53 -0.16 22.24
CA TYR A 236 -3.12 0.15 22.27
C TYR A 236 -2.81 0.97 23.51
N VAL A 237 -1.55 0.88 23.93
CA VAL A 237 -0.98 1.71 24.97
C VAL A 237 0.49 1.90 24.64
N MET A 238 0.97 3.14 24.69
CA MET A 238 2.39 3.46 24.60
C MET A 238 2.78 4.37 25.76
N LEU A 239 3.83 3.96 26.45
CA LEU A 239 4.41 4.65 27.59
C LEU A 239 5.82 5.08 27.22
N ALA A 240 6.23 6.23 27.72
CA ALA A 240 7.52 6.82 27.45
C ALA A 240 8.23 7.15 28.76
N THR A 241 9.51 6.82 28.87
CA THR A 241 10.38 7.28 29.97
C THR A 241 11.37 8.31 29.44
N LYS A 242 11.56 9.39 30.20
CA LYS A 242 12.39 10.54 29.80
C LYS A 242 13.87 10.34 30.13
N GLU A 243 14.74 10.62 29.16
CA GLU A 243 16.20 10.61 29.27
C GLU A 243 16.73 11.97 28.76
N VAL A 244 17.47 12.72 29.56
CA VAL A 244 18.11 13.97 29.12
C VAL A 244 19.43 13.64 28.44
N THR A 245 19.65 14.23 27.28
CA THR A 245 20.84 14.04 26.43
C THR A 245 21.54 15.37 26.17
N GLU A 246 22.78 15.36 25.70
CA GLU A 246 23.50 16.58 25.32
C GLU A 246 22.77 17.39 24.24
N SER A 247 22.03 16.72 23.36
CA SER A 247 21.32 17.31 22.22
C SER A 247 19.84 17.61 22.47
N GLY A 248 19.32 17.37 23.68
CA GLY A 248 17.90 17.54 24.00
C GLY A 248 17.33 16.41 24.86
N ILE A 249 16.10 15.98 24.58
CA ILE A 249 15.40 14.93 25.33
C ILE A 249 15.23 13.70 24.44
N ARG A 250 15.58 12.53 24.97
CA ARG A 250 15.21 11.23 24.40
C ARG A 250 14.10 10.62 25.23
N LEU A 251 13.02 10.22 24.58
CA LEU A 251 11.97 9.41 25.20
C LEU A 251 12.17 7.96 24.79
N ARG A 252 12.35 7.04 25.74
CA ARG A 252 12.31 5.60 25.47
C ARG A 252 10.86 5.17 25.48
N ILE A 253 10.36 4.66 24.36
CA ILE A 253 8.97 4.23 24.22
C ILE A 253 8.89 2.72 24.36
N THR A 254 7.92 2.25 25.12
CA THR A 254 7.46 0.85 25.12
C THR A 254 5.94 0.83 25.00
N GLY A 255 5.38 -0.26 24.50
CA GLY A 255 3.93 -0.36 24.41
C GLY A 255 3.45 -1.62 23.74
N GLU A 256 2.13 -1.74 23.66
CA GLU A 256 1.46 -2.84 22.98
C GLU A 256 0.34 -2.28 22.12
N SER A 257 0.04 -2.98 21.04
CA SER A 257 -1.02 -2.61 20.15
C SER A 257 -1.67 -3.85 19.55
N GLY A 258 -3.00 -3.82 19.47
CA GLY A 258 -3.82 -4.92 18.98
C GLY A 258 -4.93 -4.41 18.08
N ILE A 259 -5.13 -5.10 16.98
CA ILE A 259 -6.28 -4.88 16.11
C ILE A 259 -6.82 -6.21 15.59
N ALA A 260 -8.14 -6.33 15.52
CA ALA A 260 -8.80 -7.45 14.87
C ALA A 260 -10.05 -6.96 14.13
N GLY A 261 -10.23 -7.46 12.92
CA GLY A 261 -11.45 -7.32 12.14
C GLY A 261 -11.73 -8.59 11.37
N GLY A 262 -12.99 -8.78 11.00
CA GLY A 262 -13.39 -9.98 10.29
C GLY A 262 -14.74 -9.85 9.60
N GLN A 263 -15.09 -10.90 8.87
CA GLN A 263 -16.37 -11.01 8.21
C GLN A 263 -17.49 -11.12 9.24
N GLN A 264 -18.57 -10.36 9.01
CA GLN A 264 -19.79 -10.48 9.79
C GLN A 264 -20.43 -11.86 9.54
N THR A 265 -20.60 -12.64 10.60
CA THR A 265 -21.16 -14.00 10.54
C THR A 265 -22.69 -14.03 10.48
N ASN A 266 -23.35 -12.88 10.33
CA ASN A 266 -24.82 -12.80 10.28
C ASN A 266 -25.33 -13.39 8.95
N PRO A 267 -26.07 -14.50 8.97
CA PRO A 267 -26.54 -15.19 7.75
C PRO A 267 -27.52 -14.37 6.91
N ARG A 268 -28.03 -13.23 7.41
CA ARG A 268 -28.92 -12.32 6.67
C ARG A 268 -28.15 -11.30 5.81
N VAL A 269 -26.85 -11.15 5.99
CA VAL A 269 -26.01 -10.27 5.17
C VAL A 269 -25.54 -11.06 3.96
N ARG A 270 -25.93 -10.63 2.75
CA ARG A 270 -25.39 -11.21 1.51
C ARG A 270 -23.89 -10.92 1.45
N THR A 271 -23.09 -11.98 1.52
CA THR A 271 -21.65 -11.91 1.30
C THR A 271 -21.35 -12.42 -0.12
N ASP A 272 -20.27 -11.94 -0.73
CA ASP A 272 -19.81 -12.38 -2.06
C ASP A 272 -19.06 -13.73 -2.00
N GLY A 273 -19.20 -14.46 -0.89
CA GLY A 273 -18.51 -15.72 -0.62
C GLY A 273 -17.04 -15.57 -0.19
N ARG A 274 -16.48 -14.35 -0.17
CA ARG A 274 -15.15 -14.12 0.39
C ARG A 274 -15.20 -14.25 1.91
N GLN A 275 -14.25 -14.99 2.48
CA GLN A 275 -13.99 -14.98 3.90
C GLN A 275 -12.83 -14.03 4.18
N TRP A 276 -12.96 -13.23 5.23
CA TRP A 276 -11.84 -12.43 5.70
C TRP A 276 -11.76 -12.36 7.21
N GLU A 277 -10.54 -12.37 7.70
CA GLU A 277 -10.15 -12.24 9.10
C GLU A 277 -8.78 -11.59 9.09
N HIS A 278 -8.59 -10.50 9.83
CA HIS A 278 -7.28 -9.88 9.96
C HIS A 278 -7.07 -9.43 11.40
N GLN A 279 -6.07 -10.04 12.04
CA GLN A 279 -5.65 -9.72 13.40
C GLN A 279 -4.15 -9.47 13.43
N VAL A 280 -3.76 -8.36 14.06
CA VAL A 280 -2.35 -7.99 14.27
C VAL A 280 -2.16 -7.61 15.73
N MET A 281 -1.19 -8.24 16.38
CA MET A 281 -0.82 -7.99 17.77
C MET A 281 0.67 -7.70 17.83
N LEU A 282 1.07 -6.56 18.39
CA LEU A 282 2.45 -6.07 18.38
C LEU A 282 2.87 -5.54 19.74
N GLY A 283 4.07 -5.94 20.18
CA GLY A 283 4.83 -5.25 21.22
C GLY A 283 5.78 -4.26 20.56
N TRP A 284 5.83 -3.04 21.09
CA TRP A 284 6.59 -1.91 20.58
C TRP A 284 7.69 -1.52 21.54
N GLN A 285 8.85 -1.20 20.98
CA GLN A 285 9.95 -0.57 21.69
C GLN A 285 10.68 0.39 20.78
N GLY A 286 11.22 1.47 21.31
CA GLY A 286 11.94 2.44 20.51
C GLY A 286 12.28 3.70 21.26
N TYR A 287 12.52 4.75 20.50
CA TYR A 287 12.74 6.08 21.06
C TYR A 287 12.29 7.21 20.15
N VAL A 288 12.07 8.36 20.78
CA VAL A 288 11.77 9.63 20.13
C VAL A 288 12.77 10.66 20.64
N ASP A 289 13.47 11.31 19.72
CA ASP A 289 14.39 12.40 20.03
C ASP A 289 13.66 13.74 19.85
N ILE A 290 13.80 14.62 20.85
CA ILE A 290 13.20 15.95 20.89
C ILE A 290 14.31 16.97 21.10
N ALA A 291 14.37 17.97 20.22
CA ALA A 291 15.23 19.14 20.33
C ALA A 291 14.45 20.39 19.89
N ASP A 292 14.72 21.52 20.54
CA ASP A 292 14.08 22.81 20.24
C ASP A 292 12.54 22.70 20.13
N ASP A 293 11.91 22.06 21.12
CA ASP A 293 10.46 21.83 21.21
C ASP A 293 9.85 21.10 19.99
N ARG A 294 10.63 20.27 19.30
CA ARG A 294 10.16 19.45 18.17
C ARG A 294 10.75 18.06 18.20
N ILE A 295 10.01 17.12 17.63
CA ILE A 295 10.53 15.78 17.40
C ILE A 295 11.51 15.87 16.23
N THR A 296 12.75 15.42 16.43
CA THR A 296 13.77 15.35 15.38
C THR A 296 13.88 13.97 14.76
N ARG A 297 13.54 12.93 15.53
CA ARG A 297 13.61 11.54 15.08
C ARG A 297 12.67 10.64 15.84
N ILE A 298 12.13 9.64 15.14
CA ILE A 298 11.43 8.51 15.73
C ILE A 298 12.09 7.23 15.22
N VAL A 299 12.44 6.31 16.11
CA VAL A 299 12.90 4.96 15.74
C VAL A 299 12.14 3.95 16.59
N MET A 300 11.37 3.09 15.94
CA MET A 300 10.57 2.05 16.60
C MET A 300 10.85 0.69 15.99
N LEU A 301 10.78 -0.34 16.84
CA LEU A 301 10.72 -1.73 16.47
C LEU A 301 9.43 -2.32 17.05
N ALA A 302 8.67 -3.01 16.21
CA ALA A 302 7.56 -3.82 16.62
C ALA A 302 7.86 -5.30 16.39
N LYS A 303 7.45 -6.15 17.32
CA LYS A 303 7.46 -7.61 17.17
C LYS A 303 6.14 -8.17 17.65
N GLY A 304 5.59 -9.14 16.92
CA GLY A 304 4.40 -9.83 17.39
C GLY A 304 3.89 -10.87 16.42
N ARG A 305 2.57 -10.95 16.25
CA ARG A 305 1.89 -11.97 15.44
C ARG A 305 0.84 -11.35 14.52
N GLU A 306 0.68 -11.99 13.37
CA GLU A 306 -0.37 -11.66 12.39
C GLU A 306 -1.13 -12.92 12.03
N ARG A 307 -2.46 -12.81 12.04
CA ARG A 307 -3.39 -13.76 11.47
C ARG A 307 -4.11 -13.05 10.32
N LEU A 308 -3.95 -13.55 9.11
CA LEU A 308 -4.69 -13.07 7.95
C LEU A 308 -5.35 -14.25 7.27
N ARG A 309 -6.68 -14.22 7.17
CA ARG A 309 -7.42 -15.02 6.20
C ARG A 309 -8.07 -14.10 5.20
N TRP A 310 -7.94 -14.41 3.93
CA TRP A 310 -8.59 -13.68 2.86
C TRP A 310 -8.94 -14.62 1.71
N GLY A 311 -10.06 -14.36 1.06
CA GLY A 311 -10.44 -15.02 -0.20
C GLY A 311 -11.55 -16.05 -0.05
N ASN A 312 -11.94 -16.64 -1.17
CA ASN A 312 -12.99 -17.65 -1.22
C ASN A 312 -12.36 -19.04 -1.11
N ARG A 313 -12.45 -19.68 0.06
CA ARG A 313 -11.90 -21.03 0.30
C ARG A 313 -12.43 -22.09 -0.66
N ASN A 314 -13.61 -21.88 -1.27
CA ASN A 314 -14.13 -22.81 -2.26
C ASN A 314 -13.27 -22.87 -3.53
N LEU A 315 -12.48 -21.83 -3.82
CA LEU A 315 -11.52 -21.83 -4.93
C LEU A 315 -10.34 -22.78 -4.68
N LEU A 316 -10.03 -23.12 -3.42
CA LEU A 316 -9.03 -24.14 -3.12
C LEU A 316 -9.52 -25.56 -3.48
N ASN A 317 -10.82 -25.72 -3.70
CA ASN A 317 -11.42 -26.99 -4.09
C ASN A 317 -11.63 -27.09 -5.61
N THR A 318 -11.25 -26.08 -6.39
CA THR A 318 -11.32 -26.13 -7.85
C THR A 318 -10.00 -26.66 -8.43
N THR A 319 -10.06 -27.28 -9.61
CA THR A 319 -8.86 -27.66 -10.38
C THR A 319 -8.37 -26.53 -11.28
N GLU A 320 -9.04 -25.37 -11.24
CA GLU A 320 -8.70 -24.21 -12.06
C GLU A 320 -7.53 -23.45 -11.41
N PRO A 321 -6.58 -22.92 -12.20
CA PRO A 321 -5.44 -22.19 -11.66
C PRO A 321 -5.85 -20.84 -11.07
N ALA A 322 -5.03 -20.29 -10.17
CA ALA A 322 -5.30 -19.01 -9.51
C ALA A 322 -5.48 -17.87 -10.53
N ALA A 323 -4.75 -17.91 -11.65
CA ALA A 323 -4.89 -16.93 -12.73
C ALA A 323 -6.26 -16.94 -13.43
N ALA A 324 -7.02 -18.04 -13.38
CA ALA A 324 -8.41 -18.09 -13.85
C ALA A 324 -9.37 -17.34 -12.93
N HIS A 325 -9.00 -17.18 -11.67
CA HIS A 325 -9.78 -16.49 -10.64
C HIS A 325 -9.16 -15.15 -10.22
N LEU A 326 -8.45 -14.49 -11.14
CA LEU A 326 -7.72 -13.24 -10.90
C LEU A 326 -8.53 -12.17 -10.12
N MET A 327 -9.83 -12.04 -10.42
CA MET A 327 -10.73 -11.09 -9.75
C MET A 327 -11.13 -11.53 -8.33
N ALA A 328 -11.16 -12.83 -8.06
CA ALA A 328 -11.42 -13.36 -6.73
C ALA A 328 -10.18 -13.27 -5.83
N GLY A 329 -8.99 -13.23 -6.44
CA GLY A 329 -7.70 -13.20 -5.75
C GLY A 329 -7.25 -14.58 -5.28
N HIS A 330 -6.05 -14.62 -4.71
CA HIS A 330 -5.53 -15.84 -4.10
C HIS A 330 -6.06 -15.99 -2.67
N ALA A 331 -6.40 -17.22 -2.27
CA ALA A 331 -6.75 -17.49 -0.88
C ALA A 331 -5.49 -17.35 0.00
N ILE A 332 -5.57 -16.52 1.03
CA ILE A 332 -4.50 -16.31 2.00
C ILE A 332 -4.96 -16.93 3.31
N ASP A 333 -4.12 -17.77 3.90
CA ASP A 333 -4.26 -18.26 5.26
C ASP A 333 -2.88 -18.19 5.92
N LEU A 334 -2.64 -17.07 6.62
CA LEU A 334 -1.38 -16.73 7.27
C LEU A 334 -1.56 -16.70 8.78
N ASN A 335 -0.69 -17.39 9.50
CA ASN A 335 -0.57 -17.32 10.95
C ASN A 335 0.91 -17.39 11.30
N CYS A 336 1.55 -16.24 11.45
CA CYS A 336 2.99 -16.17 11.62
C CYS A 336 3.41 -15.09 12.61
N GLY A 337 4.70 -15.11 12.97
CA GLY A 337 5.34 -13.98 13.64
C GLY A 337 5.64 -12.85 12.64
N VAL A 338 5.60 -11.61 13.11
CA VAL A 338 5.93 -10.42 12.31
C VAL A 338 6.87 -9.48 13.06
N ARG A 339 7.66 -8.73 12.30
CA ARG A 339 8.55 -7.67 12.81
C ARG A 339 8.50 -6.47 11.88
N TYR A 340 8.43 -5.28 12.47
CA TYR A 340 8.43 -4.01 11.75
C TYR A 340 9.48 -3.09 12.34
N GLY A 341 10.28 -2.48 11.47
CA GLY A 341 11.06 -1.30 11.81
C GLY A 341 10.31 -0.06 11.36
N LEU A 342 10.47 1.03 12.08
CA LEU A 342 9.93 2.34 11.69
C LEU A 342 10.99 3.39 12.00
N ILE A 343 11.27 4.22 11.01
CA ILE A 343 12.19 5.35 11.14
C ILE A 343 11.48 6.57 10.58
N CYS A 344 11.35 7.63 11.38
CA CYS A 344 10.86 8.93 10.93
C CYS A 344 11.92 10.00 11.13
N GLU A 345 12.11 10.80 10.08
CA GLU A 345 13.06 11.92 10.03
C GLU A 345 12.36 13.11 9.40
N LEU A 346 12.96 14.30 9.53
CA LEU A 346 12.39 15.52 8.98
C LEU A 346 12.24 15.38 7.46
N ALA A 347 11.08 15.79 6.94
CA ALA A 347 10.84 15.81 5.50
C ALA A 347 11.99 16.53 4.77
N SER A 348 12.47 15.93 3.68
CA SER A 348 13.49 16.57 2.86
C SER A 348 12.95 17.83 2.19
N LYS A 349 13.83 18.79 1.86
CA LYS A 349 13.41 20.03 1.15
C LYS A 349 12.66 19.76 -0.15
N SER A 350 12.95 18.65 -0.83
CA SER A 350 12.27 18.20 -2.05
C SER A 350 10.85 17.68 -1.82
N GLU A 351 10.45 17.36 -0.59
CA GLU A 351 9.10 16.88 -0.25
C GLU A 351 8.19 18.01 0.25
N VAL A 352 8.78 19.03 0.88
CA VAL A 352 8.05 20.15 1.49
C VAL A 352 7.57 21.12 0.40
N VAL A 353 6.32 21.57 0.54
CA VAL A 353 5.81 22.72 -0.22
C VAL A 353 5.85 23.92 0.71
N GLU A 354 6.70 24.90 0.41
CA GLU A 354 6.59 26.21 1.03
C GLU A 354 5.22 26.77 0.64
N ALA A 355 4.43 27.18 1.64
CA ALA A 355 3.16 27.83 1.36
C ALA A 355 3.47 29.05 0.51
N SER A 356 2.96 29.09 -0.72
CA SER A 356 2.98 30.29 -1.54
C SER A 356 2.29 31.39 -0.74
N GLU A 357 3.03 32.45 -0.42
CA GLU A 357 2.48 33.67 0.20
C GLU A 357 1.36 34.30 -0.64
#